data_AF-A0A7G6S9X2-F1
#
_entry.id   AF-A0A7G6S9X2-F1
#
_cell.length_a   1.000
_cell.length_b   1.000
_cell.length_c   1.000
_cell.angle_alpha   90.00
_cell.angle_beta   90.00
_cell.angle_gamma   90.00
#
_symmetry.space_group_name_H-M   'P 1'
#
loop_
_entity.id
_entity.type
_entity.pdbx_description
1 polymer ?
#
loop_
_entity_poly.entity_id
_entity_poly.type
_entity_poly.pdbx_seq_one_letter_code
_entity_poly.pdbx_strand_id
1 'polypeptide(L)'
;MNAVFSALTVYFLYAMSSVPFIVWAGRSAHSGTVSSGSLRPWPGILSTIMRVVLPLLLIFLYAWNVFDAAQPGVSEAEMAMPSEWMPYQFLLLPPAFGSIAGYGIGFLMGAKARNKET
;
A
#
# COMPACT_ATOMS: atom_id res chain seq x y z
N MET A 1 29.41 -8.51 11.98
CA MET A 1 28.32 -9.15 11.20
C MET A 1 27.24 -8.12 10.91
N ASN A 2 26.74 -8.01 9.70
CA ASN A 2 27.34 -7.16 8.66
C ASN A 2 26.21 -6.18 8.27
N ALA A 3 26.38 -4.86 8.33
CA ALA A 3 25.28 -3.90 8.12
C ALA A 3 24.53 -4.13 6.79
N VAL A 4 25.27 -4.59 5.77
CA VAL A 4 24.75 -5.05 4.48
C VAL A 4 23.76 -6.20 4.61
N PHE A 5 24.04 -7.17 5.46
CA PHE A 5 23.17 -8.32 5.71
C PHE A 5 21.87 -7.90 6.41
N SER A 6 21.96 -6.95 7.34
CA SER A 6 20.78 -6.35 7.99
C SER A 6 19.92 -5.59 6.99
N ALA A 7 20.54 -4.74 6.15
CA ALA A 7 19.82 -3.99 5.13
C ALA A 7 19.13 -4.91 4.11
N LEU A 8 19.84 -5.93 3.60
CA LEU A 8 19.26 -6.94 2.71
C LEU A 8 18.07 -7.65 3.35
N THR A 9 18.18 -8.03 4.63
CA THR A 9 17.08 -8.70 5.35
C THR A 9 15.85 -7.79 5.43
N VAL A 10 16.03 -6.50 5.73
CA VAL A 10 14.94 -5.53 5.75
C VAL A 10 14.31 -5.36 4.36
N TYR A 11 15.12 -5.26 3.29
CA TYR A 11 14.60 -5.20 1.92
C TYR A 11 13.82 -6.47 1.53
N PHE A 12 14.32 -7.65 1.90
CA PHE A 12 13.60 -8.91 1.66
C PHE A 12 12.29 -8.97 2.43
N LEU A 13 12.26 -8.53 3.69
CA LEU A 13 11.03 -8.42 4.47
C LEU A 13 10.03 -7.45 3.84
N TYR A 14 10.51 -6.30 3.34
CA TYR A 14 9.69 -5.34 2.59
C TYR A 14 9.14 -5.94 1.29
N ALA A 15 9.97 -6.68 0.55
CA ALA A 15 9.54 -7.36 -0.66
C ALA A 15 8.49 -8.46 -0.34
N MET A 16 8.76 -9.31 0.65
CA MET A 16 7.85 -10.39 1.05
C MET A 16 6.51 -9.87 1.58
N SER A 17 6.51 -8.73 2.27
CA SER A 17 5.28 -8.09 2.75
C SER A 17 4.54 -7.30 1.68
N SER A 18 5.21 -6.74 0.66
CA SER A 18 4.56 -5.95 -0.40
C SER A 18 4.07 -6.78 -1.59
N VAL A 19 4.83 -7.78 -2.03
CA VAL A 19 4.55 -8.58 -3.23
C VAL A 19 3.16 -9.25 -3.20
N PRO A 20 2.69 -9.87 -2.09
CA PRO A 20 1.35 -10.43 -2.04
C PRO A 20 0.26 -9.39 -2.32
N PHE A 21 0.44 -8.16 -1.83
CA PHE A 21 -0.51 -7.06 -2.05
C PHE A 21 -0.42 -6.53 -3.48
N ILE A 22 0.76 -6.49 -4.10
CA ILE A 22 0.92 -6.16 -5.52
C ILE A 22 0.13 -7.15 -6.38
N VAL A 23 0.35 -8.44 -6.17
CA VAL A 23 -0.29 -9.50 -6.97
C VAL A 23 -1.79 -9.51 -6.74
N TRP A 24 -2.24 -9.44 -5.49
CA TRP A 24 -3.66 -9.43 -5.15
C TRP A 24 -4.38 -8.19 -5.70
N ALA A 25 -3.81 -7.01 -5.49
CA ALA A 25 -4.39 -5.76 -5.98
C ALA A 25 -4.42 -5.71 -7.51
N GLY A 26 -3.36 -6.19 -8.17
CA GLY A 26 -3.28 -6.27 -9.61
C GLY A 26 -4.27 -7.24 -10.22
N ARG A 27 -4.36 -8.47 -9.70
CA ARG A 27 -5.28 -9.48 -10.25
C ARG A 27 -6.73 -9.03 -10.23
N SER A 28 -7.20 -8.47 -9.11
CA SER A 28 -8.61 -8.06 -9.06
C SER A 28 -8.89 -6.71 -9.73
N ALA A 29 -7.92 -5.80 -9.82
CA ALA A 29 -8.07 -4.62 -10.67
C ALA A 29 -8.14 -5.03 -12.15
N HIS A 30 -7.26 -5.93 -12.60
CA HIS A 30 -7.31 -6.49 -13.95
C HIS A 30 -8.65 -7.15 -14.25
N SER A 31 -9.08 -8.09 -13.39
CA SER A 31 -10.36 -8.79 -13.55
C SER A 31 -11.54 -7.81 -13.60
N GLY A 32 -11.59 -6.83 -12.69
CA GLY A 32 -12.66 -5.82 -12.65
C GLY A 32 -12.68 -4.94 -13.90
N THR A 33 -11.50 -4.59 -14.40
CA THR A 33 -11.33 -3.75 -15.60
C THR A 33 -11.77 -4.49 -16.87
N VAL A 34 -11.46 -5.79 -17.00
CA VAL A 34 -11.91 -6.62 -18.12
C VAL A 34 -13.42 -6.89 -18.06
N SER A 35 -13.98 -7.14 -16.87
CA SER A 35 -15.43 -7.36 -16.69
C SER A 35 -16.27 -6.09 -16.86
N SER A 36 -15.64 -4.91 -16.82
CA SER A 36 -16.32 -3.63 -16.95
C SER A 36 -16.70 -3.41 -18.42
N GLY A 37 -17.95 -3.73 -18.78
CA GLY A 37 -18.49 -3.55 -20.13
C GLY A 37 -18.66 -2.09 -20.58
N SER A 38 -18.29 -1.10 -19.76
CA SER A 38 -18.44 0.33 -20.06
C SER A 38 -17.35 0.84 -20.99
N LEU A 39 -17.62 1.76 -21.91
CA LEU A 39 -16.60 2.35 -22.83
C LEU A 39 -15.30 2.83 -22.14
N ARG A 40 -15.38 3.26 -20.88
CA ARG A 40 -14.22 3.45 -20.00
C ARG A 40 -14.20 2.32 -18.98
N PRO A 41 -13.26 1.36 -19.05
CA PRO A 41 -13.22 0.25 -18.11
C PRO A 41 -12.89 0.79 -16.71
N TRP A 42 -13.62 0.33 -15.70
CA TRP A 42 -13.41 0.72 -14.31
C TRP A 42 -13.47 -0.49 -13.38
N PRO A 43 -12.46 -0.72 -12.52
CA PRO A 43 -12.40 -1.86 -11.61
C PRO A 43 -13.39 -1.77 -10.42
N GLY A 44 -14.23 -0.73 -10.38
CA GLY A 44 -15.30 -0.53 -9.40
C GLY A 44 -14.89 0.32 -8.18
N ILE A 45 -15.86 1.04 -7.61
CA ILE A 45 -15.65 1.98 -6.49
C ILE A 45 -15.05 1.27 -5.27
N LEU A 46 -15.59 0.09 -4.90
CA LEU A 46 -15.12 -0.68 -3.75
C LEU A 46 -13.65 -1.11 -3.90
N SER A 47 -13.24 -1.50 -5.11
CA SER A 47 -11.87 -1.89 -5.42
C SER A 47 -10.92 -0.70 -5.22
N THR A 48 -11.29 0.48 -5.73
CA THR A 48 -10.52 1.72 -5.55
C THR A 48 -10.43 2.13 -4.08
N ILE A 49 -11.51 2.05 -3.32
CA ILE A 49 -11.51 2.40 -1.89
C ILE A 49 -10.55 1.49 -1.12
N MET A 50 -10.69 0.17 -1.26
CA MET A 50 -9.88 -0.79 -0.50
C MET A 50 -8.40 -0.80 -0.89
N ARG A 51 -8.07 -0.43 -2.14
CA ARG A 51 -6.72 -0.62 -2.69
C ARG A 51 -5.93 0.65 -2.90
N VAL A 52 -6.59 1.80 -2.81
CA VAL A 52 -5.99 3.11 -2.98
C VAL A 52 -6.32 4.01 -1.81
N VAL A 53 -7.60 4.24 -1.52
CA VAL A 53 -8.01 5.19 -0.45
C VAL A 53 -7.57 4.70 0.93
N LEU A 54 -7.85 3.44 1.28
CA LEU A 54 -7.46 2.87 2.56
C LEU A 54 -5.91 2.84 2.73
N PRO A 55 -5.12 2.37 1.74
CA PRO A 55 -3.67 2.51 1.76
C PRO A 55 -3.16 3.94 1.92
N LEU A 56 -3.77 4.93 1.24
CA LEU A 56 -3.39 6.33 1.40
C LEU A 56 -3.66 6.85 2.81
N LEU A 57 -4.78 6.46 3.42
CA LEU A 57 -5.08 6.80 4.81
C LEU A 57 -4.06 6.17 5.78
N LEU A 58 -3.62 4.94 5.53
CA LEU A 58 -2.58 4.29 6.34
C LEU A 58 -1.22 5.00 6.21
N ILE A 59 -0.85 5.43 5.00
CA ILE A 59 0.37 6.23 4.76
C ILE A 59 0.27 7.58 5.46
N PHE A 60 -0.89 8.23 5.37
CA PHE A 60 -1.14 9.52 6.03
C PHE A 60 -1.06 9.38 7.55
N LEU A 61 -1.67 8.34 8.12
CA LEU A 61 -1.61 8.04 9.55
C LEU A 61 -0.16 7.79 10.00
N TYR A 62 0.61 7.02 9.23
CA TYR A 62 2.03 6.82 9.50
C TYR A 62 2.81 8.15 9.48
N ALA A 63 2.64 8.97 8.44
CA ALA A 63 3.31 10.25 8.32
C ALA A 63 2.94 11.20 9.46
N TRP A 64 1.66 11.19 9.86
CA TRP A 64 1.17 11.97 10.98
C TRP A 64 1.81 11.55 12.30
N ASN A 65 1.86 10.25 12.58
CA ASN A 65 2.49 9.73 13.81
C ASN A 65 4.01 10.00 13.86
N VAL A 66 4.69 9.91 12.72
CA VAL A 66 6.13 10.26 12.63
C VAL A 66 6.35 11.76 12.87
N PHE A 67 5.46 12.61 12.35
CA PHE A 67 5.54 14.06 12.54
C PHE A 67 5.30 14.45 14.00
N ASP A 68 4.30 13.85 14.65
CA ASP A 68 3.97 14.08 16.06
C ASP A 68 5.12 13.63 16.98
N ALA A 69 5.69 12.44 16.72
CA ALA A 69 6.86 11.93 17.44
C ALA A 69 8.14 12.76 17.25
N ALA A 70 8.23 13.58 16.20
CA ALA A 70 9.39 14.42 15.90
C ALA A 70 9.31 15.83 16.51
N GLN A 71 8.20 16.21 17.16
CA GLN A 71 8.06 17.54 17.75
C GLN A 71 8.90 17.69 19.03
N PRO A 72 9.84 18.66 19.08
CA PRO A 72 10.64 18.91 20.27
C PRO A 72 9.78 19.59 21.34
N GLY A 73 9.41 18.84 22.39
CA GLY A 73 8.75 19.41 23.58
C GLY A 73 7.51 18.67 24.08
N VAL A 74 7.02 17.66 23.36
CA VAL A 74 5.94 16.79 23.89
C VAL A 74 6.57 15.87 24.93
N SER A 75 6.26 16.13 26.20
CA SER A 75 6.72 15.31 27.31
C SER A 75 6.19 13.87 27.14
N GLU A 76 6.97 12.85 27.50
CA GLU A 76 6.55 11.43 27.48
C GLU A 76 5.25 11.19 28.29
N ALA A 77 4.84 12.15 29.11
CA ALA A 77 3.60 12.16 29.89
C ALA A 77 2.35 12.66 29.12
N GLU A 78 2.50 13.45 28.05
CA GLU A 78 1.39 13.95 27.22
C GLU A 78 1.12 13.07 25.99
N MET A 79 2.11 12.29 25.54
CA MET A 79 1.85 11.20 24.62
C MET A 79 1.12 10.11 25.41
N ALA A 80 -0.21 10.06 25.31
CA ALA A 80 -1.02 8.96 25.78
C ALA A 80 -0.32 7.64 25.42
N MET A 81 0.31 6.99 26.42
CA MET A 81 1.17 5.80 26.36
C MET A 81 1.67 5.47 24.94
N PRO A 82 2.94 5.73 24.58
CA PRO A 82 3.44 5.44 23.23
C PRO A 82 3.05 4.00 22.90
N SER A 83 2.10 3.84 21.97
CA SER A 83 1.49 2.54 21.74
C SER A 83 2.64 1.57 21.47
N GLU A 84 2.66 0.38 22.09
CA GLU A 84 3.75 -0.59 21.92
C GLU A 84 3.97 -0.95 20.43
N TRP A 85 2.98 -0.64 19.59
CA TRP A 85 2.94 -0.82 18.15
C TRP A 85 3.59 0.32 17.34
N MET A 86 3.89 1.47 17.94
CA MET A 86 4.43 2.66 17.26
C MET A 86 5.72 2.38 16.49
N PRO A 87 6.72 1.64 17.05
CA PRO A 87 7.93 1.28 16.31
C PRO A 87 7.68 0.33 15.12
N TYR A 88 6.53 -0.34 15.07
CA TYR A 88 6.20 -1.33 14.05
C TYR A 88 5.29 -0.77 12.94
N GLN A 89 4.86 0.49 13.03
CA GLN A 89 3.94 1.10 12.05
C GLN A 89 4.54 1.16 10.62
N PHE A 90 5.87 1.18 10.49
CA PHE A 90 6.53 1.13 9.18
C PHE A 90 6.19 -0.15 8.38
N LEU A 91 5.80 -1.24 9.06
CA LEU A 91 5.38 -2.50 8.45
C LEU A 91 4.06 -2.38 7.68
N LEU A 92 3.26 -1.32 7.93
CA LEU A 92 2.02 -1.04 7.19
C LEU A 92 2.30 -0.44 5.80
N LEU A 93 3.48 0.18 5.62
CA LEU A 93 3.86 0.83 4.37
C LEU A 93 4.04 -0.16 3.20
N PRO A 94 4.79 -1.27 3.32
CA PRO A 94 4.97 -2.19 2.20
C PRO A 94 3.64 -2.75 1.65
N PRO A 95 2.67 -3.21 2.46
CA PRO A 95 1.33 -3.56 2.00
C PRO A 95 0.59 -2.42 1.30
N ALA A 96 0.65 -1.20 1.87
CA ALA A 96 -0.03 -0.03 1.31
C ALA A 96 0.52 0.34 -0.07
N PHE A 97 1.85 0.48 -0.20
CA PHE A 97 2.50 0.74 -1.48
C PHE A 97 2.29 -0.41 -2.47
N GLY A 98 2.39 -1.65 -1.99
CA GLY A 98 2.14 -2.82 -2.81
C GLY A 98 0.74 -2.85 -3.40
N SER A 99 -0.27 -2.53 -2.59
CA SER A 99 -1.67 -2.47 -3.04
C SER A 99 -1.90 -1.36 -4.09
N ILE A 100 -1.35 -0.17 -3.88
CA ILE A 100 -1.50 0.96 -4.82
C ILE A 100 -0.82 0.62 -6.16
N ALA A 101 0.44 0.15 -6.11
CA ALA A 101 1.19 -0.22 -7.29
C ALA A 101 0.52 -1.37 -8.06
N GLY A 102 0.10 -2.42 -7.33
CA GLY A 102 -0.62 -3.55 -7.90
C GLY A 102 -1.91 -3.11 -8.60
N TYR A 103 -2.73 -2.28 -7.95
CA TYR A 103 -3.96 -1.75 -8.53
C TYR A 103 -3.70 -1.01 -9.85
N GLY A 104 -2.69 -0.12 -9.89
CA GLY A 104 -2.33 0.62 -11.10
C GLY A 104 -1.89 -0.30 -12.25
N ILE A 105 -1.02 -1.28 -11.97
CA ILE A 105 -0.56 -2.26 -12.95
C ILE A 105 -1.74 -3.07 -13.49
N GLY A 106 -2.58 -3.60 -12.60
CA GLY A 106 -3.73 -4.42 -12.98
C GLY A 106 -4.74 -3.66 -13.83
N PHE A 107 -5.02 -2.40 -13.49
CA PHE A 107 -5.88 -1.52 -14.28
C PHE A 107 -5.34 -1.30 -15.69
N LEU A 108 -4.07 -0.90 -15.81
CA LEU A 108 -3.45 -0.63 -17.12
C LEU A 108 -3.39 -1.89 -17.99
N MET A 109 -3.03 -3.04 -17.40
CA MET A 109 -3.01 -4.32 -18.11
C MET A 109 -4.42 -4.73 -18.57
N GLY A 110 -5.44 -4.61 -17.71
CA GLY A 110 -6.81 -4.95 -18.05
C GLY A 110 -7.39 -4.05 -19.15
N ALA A 111 -7.10 -2.75 -19.10
CA ALA A 111 -7.52 -1.80 -20.13
C ALA A 111 -6.85 -2.11 -21.48
N LYS A 112 -5.55 -2.44 -21.48
CA LYS A 112 -4.82 -2.86 -22.69
C LYS A 112 -5.35 -4.17 -23.27
N ALA A 113 -5.68 -5.15 -22.42
CA ALA A 113 -6.22 -6.44 -22.86
C ALA A 113 -7.55 -6.25 -23.58
N ARG A 114 -8.45 -5.46 -22.99
CA ARG A 114 -9.76 -5.18 -23.58
C ARG A 114 -9.67 -4.42 -24.91
N ASN A 115 -8.79 -3.44 -25.04
CA ASN A 115 -8.61 -2.70 -26.30
C ASN A 115 -8.12 -3.58 -27.46
N LYS A 116 -7.63 -4.80 -27.20
CA LYS A 116 -7.27 -5.76 -28.26
C LYS A 116 -8.44 -6.65 -28.69
N GLU A 117 -9.50 -6.72 -27.91
CA GLU A 117 -10.68 -7.57 -28.16
C GLU A 117 -11.80 -6.82 -28.92
N THR A 118 -11.75 -5.48 -28.93
CA THR A 118 -12.58 -4.58 -29.74
C THR A 118 -11.86 -4.16 -31.01
#